data_AF-A0A8H8JUF2-F1
#
_entry.id   AF-A0A8H8JUF2-F1
#
_cell.length_a   1.000
_cell.length_b   1.000
_cell.length_c   1.000
_cell.angle_alpha   90.00
_cell.angle_beta   90.00
_cell.angle_gamma   90.00
#
_symmetry.space_group_name_H-M   'P 1'
#
loop_
_entity.id
_entity.type
_entity.pdbx_description
1 polymer ?
#
loop_
_entity_poly.entity_id
_entity_poly.type
_entity_poly.pdbx_seq_one_letter_code
_entity_poly.pdbx_strand_id
1 'polypeptide(L)'
;MSETQTALVSRAVGGIPVHADIAPSVVFAVMYALLLPNIINNFFIRKPRAWNGIQISTVIFAVERIAWCIIRAVQGAHPDKRLSGGLMNYVQLTVGLGFILSEATKLLRCVIVKTTLPEKGASKDRPRARLWFRIFCTIFELAFMASSIPGGVAGAKYSAARTNQHLADKNMRLLNPVLVSHLAWRSPPSSCASPLPDGFLKSIASVALSLPHSTSSSSLPVPIYRLCVLHIRTDNVFDPLSPSARAVSYIFHLLPEWLCVCVLLGTNVRARFDTGRWGDYELTDYNRNKRLEKAKREAEQEQQRMNGQTA
;
A
#
# COMPACT_ATOMS: atom_id res chain seq x y z
N MET A 1 -37.74 3.24 -10.90
CA MET A 1 -38.20 2.25 -9.90
C MET A 1 -36.98 1.73 -9.17
N SER A 2 -36.96 1.80 -7.84
CA SER A 2 -35.89 1.17 -7.05
C SER A 2 -36.08 -0.34 -7.14
N GLU A 3 -35.10 -1.08 -7.65
CA GLU A 3 -35.08 -2.53 -7.52
C GLU A 3 -35.14 -2.88 -6.03
N THR A 4 -36.20 -3.57 -5.63
CA THR A 4 -36.37 -4.05 -4.26
C THR A 4 -35.24 -5.02 -3.95
N GLN A 5 -34.50 -4.76 -2.88
CA GLN A 5 -33.49 -5.67 -2.41
C GLN A 5 -34.14 -6.97 -1.95
N THR A 6 -33.66 -8.10 -2.46
CA THR A 6 -34.18 -9.44 -2.13
C THR A 6 -33.13 -10.32 -1.49
N ALA A 7 -31.84 -9.96 -1.62
CA ALA A 7 -30.73 -10.73 -1.09
C ALA A 7 -30.20 -10.14 0.22
N LEU A 8 -29.79 -11.04 1.11
CA LEU A 8 -29.05 -10.76 2.32
C LEU A 8 -27.57 -10.57 1.95
N VAL A 9 -27.12 -9.32 1.86
CA VAL A 9 -25.74 -8.94 1.49
C VAL A 9 -24.94 -8.47 2.70
N SER A 10 -23.62 -8.52 2.63
CA SER A 10 -22.78 -7.81 3.60
C SER A 10 -23.01 -6.32 3.52
N ARG A 11 -22.94 -5.63 4.66
CA ARG A 11 -22.99 -4.18 4.67
C ARG A 11 -21.81 -3.59 3.91
N ALA A 12 -22.13 -2.58 3.10
CA ALA A 12 -21.14 -1.76 2.42
C ALA A 12 -20.17 -1.17 3.44
N VAL A 13 -18.87 -1.19 3.13
CA VAL A 13 -17.87 -0.63 4.04
C VAL A 13 -18.10 0.89 4.17
N GLY A 14 -18.24 1.36 5.41
CA GLY A 14 -18.63 2.75 5.72
C GLY A 14 -20.12 3.05 5.55
N GLY A 15 -20.94 2.06 5.16
CA GLY A 15 -22.38 2.22 4.93
C GLY A 15 -22.73 3.19 3.80
N ILE A 16 -24.03 3.41 3.63
CA ILE A 16 -24.57 4.41 2.69
C ILE A 16 -24.30 5.82 3.25
N PRO A 17 -23.75 6.74 2.43
CA PRO A 17 -23.53 8.11 2.86
C PRO A 17 -24.84 8.84 3.17
N VAL A 18 -24.88 9.56 4.28
CA VAL A 18 -25.97 10.47 4.66
C VAL A 18 -25.45 11.90 4.85
N HIS A 19 -26.33 12.86 5.14
CA HIS A 19 -25.97 14.27 5.28
C HIS A 19 -24.85 14.51 6.32
N ALA A 20 -24.86 13.77 7.42
CA ALA A 20 -23.81 13.85 8.44
C ALA A 20 -22.42 13.36 7.98
N ASP A 21 -22.32 12.66 6.85
CA ASP A 21 -21.05 12.19 6.28
C ASP A 21 -20.39 13.23 5.35
N ILE A 22 -21.07 14.34 5.05
CA ILE A 22 -20.53 15.40 4.18
C ILE A 22 -19.27 16.01 4.82
N ALA A 23 -19.38 16.46 6.07
CA ALA A 23 -18.28 17.10 6.79
C ALA A 23 -17.01 16.22 6.87
N PRO A 24 -17.06 14.97 7.39
CA PRO A 24 -15.86 14.14 7.44
C PRO A 24 -15.32 13.81 6.04
N SER A 25 -16.18 13.59 5.04
CA SER A 25 -15.72 13.32 3.67
C SER A 25 -14.97 14.50 3.06
N VAL A 26 -15.47 15.73 3.25
CA VAL A 26 -14.79 16.95 2.78
C VAL A 26 -13.46 17.14 3.51
N VAL A 27 -13.43 16.94 4.84
CA VAL A 27 -12.18 17.04 5.62
C VAL A 27 -11.12 16.08 5.10
N PHE A 28 -11.46 14.80 4.91
CA PHE A 28 -10.49 13.84 4.39
C PHE A 28 -10.09 14.13 2.94
N ALA A 29 -11.02 14.57 2.08
CA ALA A 29 -10.67 14.99 0.72
C ALA A 29 -9.62 16.11 0.73
N VAL A 30 -9.81 17.13 1.58
CA VAL A 30 -8.84 18.23 1.76
C VAL A 30 -7.52 17.70 2.32
N MET A 31 -7.56 16.84 3.34
CA MET A 31 -6.36 16.26 3.94
C MET A 31 -5.52 15.45 2.93
N TYR A 32 -6.14 14.69 2.02
CA TYR A 32 -5.43 14.03 0.92
C TYR A 32 -4.95 15.02 -0.14
N ALA A 33 -5.76 16.02 -0.50
CA ALA A 33 -5.40 17.04 -1.48
C ALA A 33 -4.19 17.86 -1.03
N LEU A 34 -4.07 18.18 0.27
CA LEU A 34 -2.91 18.88 0.84
C LEU A 34 -1.60 18.08 0.75
N LEU A 35 -1.65 16.77 0.51
CA LEU A 35 -0.46 15.96 0.22
C LEU A 35 0.01 16.13 -1.23
N LEU A 36 -0.87 16.52 -2.17
CA LEU A 36 -0.54 16.65 -3.59
C LEU A 36 0.48 17.77 -3.87
N PRO A 37 0.43 18.98 -3.25
CA PRO A 37 1.49 19.97 -3.43
C PRO A 37 2.87 19.46 -3.05
N ASN A 38 2.99 18.65 -1.99
CA ASN A 38 4.26 18.04 -1.60
C ASN A 38 4.74 17.04 -2.67
N ILE A 39 3.82 16.25 -3.23
CA ILE A 39 4.10 15.39 -4.39
C ILE A 39 4.60 16.24 -5.56
N ILE A 40 3.85 17.26 -5.99
CA ILE A 40 4.18 18.11 -7.14
C ILE A 40 5.54 18.78 -6.94
N ASN A 41 5.78 19.36 -5.76
CA ASN A 41 7.03 20.03 -5.43
C ASN A 41 8.23 19.06 -5.46
N ASN A 42 8.05 17.84 -4.92
CA ASN A 42 9.10 16.82 -4.93
C ASN A 42 9.32 16.21 -6.32
N PHE A 43 8.27 16.13 -7.15
CA PHE A 43 8.34 15.57 -8.50
C PHE A 43 8.93 16.55 -9.51
N PHE A 44 8.46 17.80 -9.52
CA PHE A 44 8.72 18.74 -10.60
C PHE A 44 9.74 19.83 -10.25
N ILE A 45 9.77 20.31 -9.01
CA ILE A 45 10.47 21.58 -8.68
C ILE A 45 11.84 21.34 -8.03
N ARG A 46 11.89 20.68 -6.87
CA ARG A 46 13.11 20.76 -6.04
C ARG A 46 14.24 19.89 -6.54
N LYS A 47 14.01 18.60 -6.85
CA LYS A 47 15.00 17.67 -7.42
C LYS A 47 14.29 16.49 -8.08
N PRO A 48 14.29 16.33 -9.42
CA PRO A 48 13.80 15.09 -10.08
C PRO A 48 14.55 13.82 -9.61
N ARG A 49 15.62 13.98 -8.82
CA ARG A 49 16.36 12.92 -8.13
C ARG A 49 15.71 12.41 -6.82
N ALA A 50 14.67 13.05 -6.29
CA ALA A 50 13.93 12.55 -5.12
C ALA A 50 12.87 11.51 -5.50
N TRP A 51 12.50 11.46 -6.77
CA TRP A 51 11.47 10.56 -7.27
C TRP A 51 11.89 9.10 -7.23
N ASN A 52 10.94 8.26 -6.79
CA ASN A 52 11.01 6.83 -6.87
C ASN A 52 9.67 6.28 -7.42
N GLY A 53 9.72 5.40 -8.41
CA GLY A 53 8.57 4.70 -8.98
C GLY A 53 7.71 3.96 -7.94
N ILE A 54 8.31 3.56 -6.81
CA ILE A 54 7.61 3.05 -5.62
C ILE A 54 6.47 4.00 -5.20
N GLN A 55 6.68 5.32 -5.18
CA GLN A 55 5.67 6.27 -4.71
C GLN A 55 4.51 6.51 -5.70
N ILE A 56 4.59 6.06 -6.96
CA ILE A 56 3.53 6.30 -7.96
C ILE A 56 2.19 5.72 -7.50
N SER A 57 2.19 4.48 -7.01
CA SER A 57 0.98 3.82 -6.52
C SER A 57 0.35 4.57 -5.35
N THR A 58 1.17 5.18 -4.48
CA THR A 58 0.72 5.96 -3.33
C THR A 58 0.05 7.25 -3.79
N VAL A 59 0.56 7.88 -4.85
CA VAL A 59 -0.07 9.05 -5.48
C VAL A 59 -1.42 8.66 -6.10
N ILE A 60 -1.46 7.59 -6.90
CA ILE A 60 -2.70 7.07 -7.51
C ILE A 60 -3.73 6.77 -6.41
N PHE A 61 -3.30 6.11 -5.34
CA PHE A 61 -4.15 5.81 -4.20
C PHE A 61 -4.68 7.06 -3.49
N ALA A 62 -3.84 8.08 -3.29
CA ALA A 62 -4.26 9.35 -2.71
C ALA A 62 -5.33 10.05 -3.58
N VAL A 63 -5.11 10.10 -4.90
CA VAL A 63 -6.08 10.66 -5.85
C VAL A 63 -7.39 9.88 -5.82
N GLU A 64 -7.32 8.55 -5.80
CA GLU A 64 -8.49 7.68 -5.72
C GLU A 64 -9.27 7.90 -4.41
N ARG A 65 -8.57 8.14 -3.30
CA ARG A 65 -9.22 8.47 -2.02
C ARG A 65 -9.87 9.85 -2.01
N ILE A 66 -9.33 10.83 -2.73
CA ILE A 66 -10.00 12.12 -2.96
C ILE A 66 -11.31 11.90 -3.72
N ALA A 67 -11.27 11.15 -4.84
CA ALA A 67 -12.46 10.85 -5.64
C ALA A 67 -13.52 10.10 -4.82
N TRP A 68 -13.09 9.09 -4.04
CA TRP A 68 -13.96 8.36 -3.12
C TRP A 68 -14.64 9.27 -2.09
N CYS A 69 -13.89 10.19 -1.47
CA CYS A 69 -14.44 11.14 -0.50
C CYS A 69 -15.44 12.11 -1.15
N ILE A 70 -15.14 12.62 -2.35
CA ILE A 70 -16.04 13.51 -3.09
C ILE A 70 -17.34 12.78 -3.42
N ILE A 71 -17.26 11.55 -3.95
CA ILE A 71 -18.46 10.76 -4.26
C ILE A 71 -19.31 10.54 -3.01
N ARG A 72 -18.70 10.22 -1.86
CA ARG A 72 -19.44 10.07 -0.60
C ARG A 72 -20.08 11.38 -0.13
N ALA A 73 -19.39 12.51 -0.25
CA ALA A 73 -19.97 13.82 0.08
C ALA A 73 -21.18 14.14 -0.80
N VAL A 74 -21.07 13.90 -2.12
CA VAL A 74 -22.15 14.07 -3.09
C VAL A 74 -23.35 13.16 -2.77
N GLN A 75 -23.11 11.89 -2.48
CA GLN A 75 -24.17 10.96 -2.05
C GLN A 75 -24.79 11.37 -0.71
N GLY A 76 -24.01 11.96 0.20
CA GLY A 76 -24.52 12.52 1.46
C GLY A 76 -25.48 13.69 1.23
N ALA A 77 -25.14 14.59 0.30
CA ALA A 77 -25.93 15.77 -0.06
C ALA A 77 -27.15 15.46 -0.96
N HIS A 78 -27.04 14.46 -1.83
CA HIS A 78 -28.05 14.13 -2.85
C HIS A 78 -28.59 12.70 -2.66
N PRO A 79 -29.74 12.52 -1.98
CA PRO A 79 -30.32 11.20 -1.72
C PRO A 79 -30.57 10.35 -2.97
N ASP A 80 -30.90 10.98 -4.11
CA ASP A 80 -31.12 10.30 -5.39
C ASP A 80 -29.84 9.60 -5.91
N LYS A 81 -28.66 10.14 -5.59
CA LYS A 81 -27.36 9.57 -5.98
C LYS A 81 -26.93 8.39 -5.11
N ARG A 82 -27.54 8.20 -3.94
CA ARG A 82 -27.27 7.04 -3.04
C ARG A 82 -27.71 5.73 -3.67
N LEU A 83 -28.75 5.78 -4.51
CA LEU A 83 -29.32 4.62 -5.20
C LEU A 83 -28.52 4.20 -6.44
N SER A 84 -27.52 4.99 -6.85
CA SER A 84 -26.69 4.68 -8.02
C SER A 84 -25.83 3.44 -7.78
N GLY A 85 -26.19 2.34 -8.44
CA GLY A 85 -25.42 1.09 -8.39
C GLY A 85 -23.98 1.27 -8.87
N GLY A 86 -23.75 2.13 -9.86
CA GLY A 86 -22.41 2.42 -10.38
C GLY A 86 -21.51 3.13 -9.37
N LEU A 87 -22.02 4.16 -8.68
CA LEU A 87 -21.28 4.86 -7.63
C LEU A 87 -21.00 3.94 -6.45
N MET A 88 -21.97 3.11 -6.05
CA MET A 88 -21.78 2.12 -5.00
C MET A 88 -20.71 1.09 -5.37
N ASN A 89 -20.76 0.54 -6.60
CA ASN A 89 -19.75 -0.40 -7.09
C ASN A 89 -18.35 0.23 -7.07
N TYR A 90 -18.21 1.49 -7.52
CA TYR A 90 -16.93 2.19 -7.47
C TYR A 90 -16.42 2.36 -6.03
N VAL A 91 -17.27 2.83 -5.11
CA VAL A 91 -16.93 3.00 -3.69
C VAL A 91 -16.50 1.67 -3.06
N GLN A 92 -17.20 0.57 -3.35
CA GLN A 92 -16.84 -0.75 -2.80
C GLN A 92 -15.63 -1.38 -3.48
N LEU A 93 -15.45 -1.18 -4.80
CA LEU A 93 -14.29 -1.63 -5.56
C LEU A 93 -12.99 -1.04 -5.01
N THR A 94 -12.96 0.27 -4.87
CA THR A 94 -11.78 1.03 -4.43
C THR A 94 -11.44 0.78 -2.96
N VAL A 95 -12.45 0.52 -2.14
CA VAL A 95 -12.24 -0.04 -0.81
C VAL A 95 -11.62 -1.43 -0.95
N GLY A 96 -12.26 -2.35 -1.69
CA GLY A 96 -11.83 -3.74 -1.85
C GLY A 96 -10.38 -3.94 -2.29
N LEU A 97 -9.85 -3.09 -3.17
CA LEU A 97 -8.50 -3.24 -3.75
C LEU A 97 -7.32 -3.00 -2.79
N GLY A 98 -7.50 -2.27 -1.68
CA GLY A 98 -6.52 -2.15 -0.58
C GLY A 98 -5.04 -1.91 -0.99
N PHE A 99 -4.67 -0.71 -1.47
CA PHE A 99 -3.39 -0.51 -2.19
C PHE A 99 -2.10 -0.41 -1.36
N ILE A 100 -2.13 -0.13 -0.05
CA ILE A 100 -0.94 0.37 0.68
C ILE A 100 0.11 -0.71 0.98
N LEU A 101 -0.27 -1.99 0.95
CA LEU A 101 0.62 -3.11 1.33
C LEU A 101 1.79 -3.34 0.36
N SER A 102 1.59 -3.08 -0.94
CA SER A 102 2.62 -3.29 -1.97
C SER A 102 3.90 -2.48 -1.70
N GLU A 103 3.74 -1.25 -1.18
CA GLU A 103 4.88 -0.34 -1.01
C GLU A 103 5.79 -0.71 0.14
N ALA A 104 5.22 -1.15 1.27
CA ALA A 104 6.02 -1.61 2.40
C ALA A 104 6.92 -2.79 2.01
N THR A 105 6.43 -3.73 1.17
CA THR A 105 7.22 -4.85 0.66
C THR A 105 8.36 -4.39 -0.25
N LYS A 106 8.12 -3.42 -1.14
CA LYS A 106 9.18 -2.88 -2.02
C LYS A 106 10.27 -2.18 -1.20
N LEU A 107 9.90 -1.42 -0.17
CA LEU A 107 10.86 -0.80 0.74
C LEU A 107 11.64 -1.84 1.53
N LEU A 108 10.94 -2.86 2.07
CA LEU A 108 11.55 -3.97 2.78
C LEU A 108 12.56 -4.71 1.90
N ARG A 109 12.20 -5.00 0.63
CA ARG A 109 13.10 -5.60 -0.36
C ARG A 109 14.38 -4.79 -0.50
N CYS A 110 14.26 -3.48 -0.69
CA CYS A 110 15.40 -2.59 -0.84
C CYS A 110 16.31 -2.58 0.40
N VAL A 111 15.72 -2.57 1.60
CA VAL A 111 16.48 -2.60 2.86
C VAL A 111 17.21 -3.93 3.01
N ILE A 112 16.50 -5.05 2.90
CA ILE A 112 17.07 -6.38 3.10
C ILE A 112 18.16 -6.67 2.07
N VAL A 113 17.92 -6.38 0.78
CA VAL A 113 18.93 -6.56 -0.27
C VAL A 113 20.20 -5.78 0.03
N LYS A 114 20.08 -4.55 0.53
CA LYS A 114 21.27 -3.74 0.85
C LYS A 114 22.08 -4.25 2.01
N THR A 115 21.44 -4.86 3.00
CA THR A 115 22.18 -5.48 4.12
C THR A 115 23.07 -6.65 3.69
N THR A 116 22.93 -7.13 2.44
CA THR A 116 23.81 -8.18 1.86
C THR A 116 25.05 -7.64 1.15
N LEU A 117 25.20 -6.32 1.04
CA LEU A 117 26.28 -5.66 0.29
C LEU A 117 27.44 -5.25 1.21
N PRO A 118 28.70 -5.57 0.86
CA PRO A 118 29.85 -5.17 1.67
C PRO A 118 30.00 -3.65 1.75
N GLU A 119 29.73 -2.93 0.66
CA GLU A 119 29.72 -1.46 0.63
C GLU A 119 28.66 -0.81 1.54
N LYS A 120 27.73 -1.59 2.08
CA LYS A 120 26.69 -1.15 3.04
C LYS A 120 26.89 -1.77 4.43
N GLY A 121 28.08 -2.30 4.69
CA GLY A 121 28.50 -2.82 5.99
C GLY A 121 28.55 -4.35 6.08
N ALA A 122 28.03 -5.12 5.12
CA ALA A 122 28.08 -6.57 5.25
C ALA A 122 29.54 -7.08 5.33
N SER A 123 29.83 -8.03 6.23
CA SER A 123 31.19 -8.55 6.37
C SER A 123 31.72 -9.26 5.11
N LYS A 124 30.81 -9.80 4.29
CA LYS A 124 31.11 -10.46 3.02
C LYS A 124 29.95 -10.27 2.05
N ASP A 125 30.23 -10.19 0.76
CA ASP A 125 29.19 -10.17 -0.28
C ASP A 125 28.39 -11.49 -0.27
N ARG A 126 27.06 -11.40 -0.23
CA ARG A 126 26.14 -12.55 -0.16
C ARG A 126 25.16 -12.55 -1.35
N PRO A 127 25.62 -12.82 -2.59
CA PRO A 127 24.78 -12.73 -3.79
C PRO A 127 23.62 -13.75 -3.80
N ARG A 128 23.83 -14.96 -3.27
CA ARG A 128 22.77 -15.98 -3.18
C ARG A 128 21.63 -15.53 -2.25
N ALA A 129 21.97 -14.97 -1.09
CA ALA A 129 20.96 -14.46 -0.16
C ALA A 129 20.18 -13.29 -0.78
N ARG A 130 20.89 -12.37 -1.46
CA ARG A 130 20.26 -11.26 -2.19
C ARG A 130 19.23 -11.73 -3.20
N LEU A 131 19.59 -12.71 -4.04
CA LEU A 131 18.69 -13.30 -5.02
C LEU A 131 17.44 -13.88 -4.36
N TRP A 132 17.62 -14.67 -3.29
CA TRP A 132 16.51 -15.24 -2.54
C TRP A 132 15.61 -14.18 -1.92
N PHE A 133 16.15 -13.09 -1.37
CA PHE A 133 15.35 -11.97 -0.85
C PHE A 133 14.54 -11.28 -1.95
N ARG A 134 15.12 -11.07 -3.14
CA ARG A 134 14.40 -10.50 -4.29
C ARG A 134 13.27 -11.41 -4.76
N ILE A 135 13.55 -12.70 -4.91
CA ILE A 135 12.56 -13.71 -5.31
C ILE A 135 11.44 -13.77 -4.27
N PHE A 136 11.79 -13.88 -2.99
CA PHE A 136 10.83 -13.91 -1.89
C PHE A 136 9.93 -12.68 -1.92
N CYS A 137 10.49 -11.46 -1.92
CA CYS A 137 9.69 -10.24 -1.96
C CYS A 137 8.84 -10.10 -3.23
N THR A 138 9.29 -10.65 -4.36
CA THR A 138 8.52 -10.62 -5.62
C THR A 138 7.36 -11.61 -5.59
N ILE A 139 7.59 -12.85 -5.16
CA ILE A 139 6.52 -13.84 -4.94
C ILE A 139 5.52 -13.27 -3.93
N PHE A 140 6.04 -12.63 -2.88
CA PHE A 140 5.24 -12.00 -1.86
C PHE A 140 4.33 -10.93 -2.52
N GLU A 141 4.91 -9.94 -3.21
CA GLU A 141 4.17 -8.90 -3.92
C GLU A 141 3.11 -9.46 -4.90
N LEU A 142 3.45 -10.50 -5.66
CA LEU A 142 2.52 -11.15 -6.58
C LEU A 142 1.35 -11.85 -5.85
N ALA A 143 1.63 -12.53 -4.74
CA ALA A 143 0.59 -13.17 -3.94
C ALA A 143 -0.36 -12.13 -3.33
N PHE A 144 0.17 -10.98 -2.88
CA PHE A 144 -0.65 -9.86 -2.42
C PHE A 144 -1.54 -9.27 -3.53
N MET A 145 -0.98 -9.10 -4.73
CA MET A 145 -1.75 -8.66 -5.90
C MET A 145 -2.85 -9.67 -6.24
N ALA A 146 -2.52 -10.96 -6.25
CA ALA A 146 -3.46 -12.04 -6.50
C ALA A 146 -4.58 -12.10 -5.45
N SER A 147 -4.25 -11.86 -4.16
CA SER A 147 -5.27 -11.79 -3.11
C SER A 147 -6.17 -10.56 -3.24
N SER A 148 -5.72 -9.47 -3.87
CA SER A 148 -6.54 -8.26 -4.01
C SER A 148 -7.60 -8.38 -5.12
N ILE A 149 -7.37 -9.24 -6.14
CA ILE A 149 -8.28 -9.40 -7.29
C ILE A 149 -9.69 -9.85 -6.89
N PRO A 150 -9.89 -10.91 -6.07
CA PRO A 150 -11.23 -11.32 -5.66
C PRO A 150 -12.00 -10.23 -4.90
N GLY A 151 -11.30 -9.43 -4.09
CA GLY A 151 -11.88 -8.28 -3.40
C GLY A 151 -12.38 -7.22 -4.37
N GLY A 152 -11.61 -6.93 -5.42
CA GLY A 152 -12.02 -6.03 -6.50
C GLY A 152 -13.23 -6.56 -7.29
N VAL A 153 -13.22 -7.84 -7.66
CA VAL A 153 -14.35 -8.48 -8.38
C VAL A 153 -15.64 -8.46 -7.54
N ALA A 154 -15.54 -8.76 -6.24
CA ALA A 154 -16.69 -8.72 -5.33
C ALA A 154 -17.23 -7.28 -5.18
N GLY A 155 -16.34 -6.28 -5.09
CA GLY A 155 -16.73 -4.86 -5.02
C GLY A 155 -17.41 -4.37 -6.31
N ALA A 156 -16.88 -4.72 -7.48
CA ALA A 156 -17.46 -4.36 -8.78
C ALA A 156 -18.86 -4.98 -9.01
N LYS A 157 -19.14 -6.12 -8.38
CA LYS A 157 -20.42 -6.84 -8.48
C LYS A 157 -21.35 -6.58 -7.27
N TYR A 158 -21.02 -5.62 -6.41
CA TYR A 158 -21.77 -5.39 -5.18
C TYR A 158 -23.23 -5.03 -5.43
N SER A 159 -23.52 -4.13 -6.39
CA SER A 159 -24.90 -3.74 -6.69
C SER A 159 -25.74 -4.90 -7.20
N ALA A 160 -25.18 -5.76 -8.07
CA ALA A 160 -25.88 -6.92 -8.60
C ALA A 160 -26.12 -8.00 -7.52
N ALA A 161 -25.26 -8.08 -6.51
CA ALA A 161 -25.44 -9.01 -5.40
C ALA A 161 -26.66 -8.67 -4.53
N ARG A 162 -27.16 -7.42 -4.55
CA ARG A 162 -28.34 -7.00 -3.75
C ARG A 162 -29.63 -7.65 -4.21
N THR A 163 -29.74 -8.04 -5.48
CA THR A 163 -30.93 -8.65 -6.05
C THR A 163 -30.76 -10.15 -6.30
N ASN A 164 -29.59 -10.72 -5.99
CA ASN A 164 -29.26 -12.11 -6.26
C ASN A 164 -28.49 -12.75 -5.09
N GLN A 165 -29.19 -13.58 -4.30
CA GLN A 165 -28.63 -14.24 -3.11
C GLN A 165 -27.42 -15.13 -3.43
N HIS A 166 -27.46 -15.86 -4.55
CA HIS A 166 -26.34 -16.70 -4.97
C HIS A 166 -25.09 -15.85 -5.27
N LEU A 167 -25.25 -14.69 -5.89
CA LEU A 167 -24.14 -13.76 -6.12
C LEU A 167 -23.63 -13.11 -4.82
N ALA A 168 -24.53 -12.81 -3.88
CA ALA A 168 -24.17 -12.31 -2.54
C ALA A 168 -23.30 -13.31 -1.77
N ASP A 169 -23.71 -14.58 -1.71
CA ASP A 169 -22.96 -15.62 -1.03
C ASP A 169 -21.62 -15.91 -1.73
N LYS A 170 -21.60 -15.85 -3.07
CA LYS A 170 -20.35 -15.94 -3.85
C LYS A 170 -19.40 -14.78 -3.51
N ASN A 171 -19.89 -13.54 -3.45
CA ASN A 171 -19.08 -12.37 -3.08
C ASN A 171 -18.50 -12.52 -1.67
N MET A 172 -19.30 -13.00 -0.71
CA MET A 172 -18.83 -13.25 0.66
C MET A 172 -17.72 -14.30 0.72
N ARG A 173 -17.86 -15.40 -0.03
CA ARG A 173 -16.81 -16.43 -0.14
C ARG A 173 -15.52 -15.91 -0.75
N LEU A 174 -15.59 -14.92 -1.64
CA LEU A 174 -14.41 -14.27 -2.21
C LEU A 174 -13.76 -13.29 -1.23
N LEU A 175 -14.54 -12.53 -0.46
CA LEU A 175 -14.03 -11.47 0.41
C LEU A 175 -13.35 -11.99 1.69
N ASN A 176 -13.87 -13.05 2.31
CA ASN A 176 -13.31 -13.64 3.53
C ASN A 176 -11.84 -14.05 3.40
N PRO A 177 -11.43 -14.89 2.42
CA PRO A 177 -10.04 -15.30 2.29
C PRO A 177 -9.12 -14.11 1.99
N VAL A 178 -9.57 -13.11 1.23
CA VAL A 178 -8.79 -11.90 0.95
C VAL A 178 -8.46 -11.13 2.22
N LEU A 179 -9.44 -10.95 3.10
CA LEU A 179 -9.22 -10.25 4.37
C LEU A 179 -8.32 -11.04 5.32
N VAL A 180 -8.50 -12.37 5.38
CA VAL A 180 -7.63 -13.25 6.17
C VAL A 180 -6.20 -13.20 5.63
N SER A 181 -6.02 -13.27 4.31
CA SER A 181 -4.72 -13.11 3.66
C SER A 181 -4.10 -11.75 3.99
N HIS A 182 -4.85 -10.65 3.91
CA HIS A 182 -4.33 -9.32 4.27
C HIS A 182 -3.93 -9.22 5.75
N LEU A 183 -4.68 -9.83 6.67
CA LEU A 183 -4.31 -9.89 8.09
C LEU A 183 -3.06 -10.73 8.33
N ALA A 184 -3.00 -11.93 7.76
CA ALA A 184 -1.82 -12.80 7.83
C ALA A 184 -0.58 -12.08 7.27
N TRP A 185 -0.76 -11.30 6.21
CA TRP A 185 0.31 -10.51 5.60
C TRP A 185 0.79 -9.32 6.42
N ARG A 186 -0.11 -8.75 7.24
CA ARG A 186 0.21 -7.63 8.14
C ARG A 186 0.83 -8.11 9.45
N SER A 187 0.69 -9.40 9.78
CA SER A 187 1.39 -9.98 10.91
C SER A 187 2.91 -9.84 10.66
N PRO A 188 3.68 -9.26 11.60
CA PRO A 188 5.04 -8.87 11.31
C PRO A 188 5.90 -10.07 10.88
N PRO A 189 6.71 -9.96 9.81
CA PRO A 189 7.81 -10.88 9.56
C PRO A 189 8.87 -10.87 10.68
N SER A 190 8.71 -10.01 11.70
CA SER A 190 9.57 -9.92 12.89
C SER A 190 9.78 -11.27 13.56
N SER A 191 8.81 -12.18 13.49
CA SER A 191 8.95 -13.54 14.01
C SER A 191 9.94 -14.41 13.19
N CYS A 192 10.12 -14.11 11.90
CA CYS A 192 11.04 -14.83 11.00
C CYS A 192 12.46 -14.24 10.96
N ALA A 193 12.72 -13.09 11.58
CA ALA A 193 14.06 -12.49 11.67
C ALA A 193 14.93 -13.08 12.81
N SER A 194 14.40 -14.06 13.54
CA SER A 194 14.92 -14.56 14.82
C SER A 194 16.18 -15.45 14.76
N PRO A 195 16.73 -15.92 13.61
CA PRO A 195 18.04 -16.58 13.62
C PRO A 195 19.07 -15.87 12.72
N LEU A 196 18.99 -14.54 12.54
CA LEU A 196 20.10 -13.81 11.90
C LEU A 196 21.14 -13.43 12.97
N PRO A 197 22.43 -13.80 12.81
CA PRO A 197 23.45 -13.68 13.85
C PRO A 197 23.60 -12.25 14.39
N ASP A 198 23.69 -12.17 15.72
CA ASP A 198 23.24 -11.09 16.60
C ASP A 198 23.94 -9.72 16.54
N GLY A 199 25.05 -9.59 15.83
CA GLY A 199 25.97 -8.46 16.03
C GLY A 199 25.79 -7.27 15.11
N PHE A 200 25.55 -7.48 13.80
CA PHE A 200 25.81 -6.43 12.80
C PHE A 200 24.55 -5.80 12.19
N LEU A 201 23.43 -6.52 12.17
CA LEU A 201 22.17 -6.01 11.60
C LEU A 201 21.45 -5.01 12.52
N LYS A 202 21.80 -4.91 13.82
CA LYS A 202 20.96 -4.23 14.82
C LYS A 202 20.82 -2.71 14.64
N SER A 203 21.89 -1.99 14.25
CA SER A 203 21.83 -0.52 14.25
C SER A 203 21.32 0.08 12.93
N ILE A 204 21.88 -0.29 11.79
CA ILE A 204 21.49 0.27 10.49
C ILE A 204 20.14 -0.30 10.01
N ALA A 205 19.85 -1.58 10.30
CA ALA A 205 18.58 -2.17 9.91
C ALA A 205 17.42 -1.67 10.77
N SER A 206 17.61 -1.32 12.06
CA SER A 206 16.49 -0.91 12.92
C SER A 206 15.81 0.38 12.43
N VAL A 207 16.59 1.41 12.06
CA VAL A 207 16.02 2.67 11.54
C VAL A 207 15.39 2.47 10.16
N ALA A 208 16.01 1.67 9.29
CA ALA A 208 15.48 1.39 7.97
C ALA A 208 14.22 0.50 8.02
N LEU A 209 14.15 -0.47 8.94
CA LEU A 209 13.00 -1.34 9.12
C LEU A 209 11.85 -0.67 9.88
N SER A 210 12.12 0.39 10.65
CA SER A 210 11.10 1.11 11.42
C SER A 210 9.98 1.69 10.56
N LEU A 211 10.29 2.21 9.36
CA LEU A 211 9.28 2.86 8.51
C LEU A 211 8.33 1.85 7.82
N PRO A 212 8.81 0.78 7.14
CA PRO A 212 7.93 -0.25 6.61
C PRO A 212 7.12 -0.93 7.71
N HIS A 213 7.71 -1.11 8.90
CA HIS A 213 7.00 -1.65 10.05
C HIS A 213 5.91 -0.69 10.55
N SER A 214 6.23 0.59 10.77
CA SER A 214 5.27 1.61 11.21
C SER A 214 4.11 1.77 10.23
N THR A 215 4.39 1.83 8.93
CA THR A 215 3.36 1.90 7.88
C THR A 215 2.51 0.63 7.80
N SER A 216 3.11 -0.54 8.06
CA SER A 216 2.35 -1.79 8.11
C SER A 216 1.42 -1.85 9.32
N SER A 217 1.96 -1.58 10.52
CA SER A 217 1.22 -1.62 11.78
C SER A 217 0.11 -0.57 11.83
N SER A 218 0.36 0.65 11.37
CA SER A 218 -0.65 1.73 11.40
C SER A 218 -1.89 1.40 10.57
N SER A 219 -1.76 0.65 9.48
CA SER A 219 -2.89 0.23 8.64
C SER A 219 -3.56 -1.09 9.05
N LEU A 220 -3.06 -1.80 10.06
CA LEU A 220 -3.67 -3.03 10.59
C LEU A 220 -5.16 -2.86 10.97
N PRO A 221 -5.62 -1.70 11.48
CA PRO A 221 -7.04 -1.52 11.78
C PRO A 221 -7.96 -1.63 10.56
N VAL A 222 -7.46 -1.36 9.35
CA VAL A 222 -8.27 -1.35 8.12
C VAL A 222 -8.83 -2.74 7.78
N PRO A 223 -8.03 -3.80 7.60
CA PRO A 223 -8.56 -5.14 7.35
C PRO A 223 -9.36 -5.71 8.53
N ILE A 224 -9.02 -5.35 9.78
CA ILE A 224 -9.80 -5.75 10.96
C ILE A 224 -11.21 -5.15 10.88
N TYR A 225 -11.30 -3.83 10.70
CA TYR A 225 -12.57 -3.14 10.55
C TYR A 225 -13.39 -3.71 9.39
N ARG A 226 -12.76 -3.97 8.24
CA ARG A 226 -13.43 -4.59 7.08
C ARG A 226 -13.97 -5.97 7.42
N LEU A 227 -13.19 -6.80 8.12
CA LEU A 227 -13.63 -8.14 8.54
C LEU A 227 -14.84 -8.06 9.46
N CYS A 228 -14.84 -7.13 10.42
CA CYS A 228 -15.98 -6.90 11.31
C CYS A 228 -17.23 -6.48 10.52
N VAL A 229 -17.11 -5.51 9.60
CA VAL A 229 -18.25 -5.03 8.80
C VAL A 229 -18.77 -6.11 7.85
N LEU A 230 -17.89 -6.93 7.28
CA LEU A 230 -18.29 -7.98 6.34
C LEU A 230 -19.25 -9.01 6.96
N HIS A 231 -19.08 -9.29 8.25
CA HIS A 231 -19.92 -10.23 8.98
C HIS A 231 -21.32 -9.67 9.28
N ILE A 232 -21.51 -8.35 9.20
CA ILE A 232 -22.81 -7.73 9.37
C ILE A 232 -23.57 -7.85 8.05
N ARG A 233 -24.56 -8.74 8.03
CA ARG A 233 -25.48 -8.90 6.89
C ARG A 233 -26.72 -8.00 7.05
N THR A 234 -27.25 -7.52 5.94
CA THR A 234 -28.42 -6.62 5.91
C THR A 234 -29.31 -6.97 4.70
N ASP A 235 -30.62 -6.97 4.92
CA ASP A 235 -31.67 -7.11 3.91
C ASP A 235 -32.05 -5.75 3.29
N ASN A 236 -31.62 -4.65 3.90
CA ASN A 236 -31.68 -3.31 3.35
C ASN A 236 -30.33 -2.59 3.46
N VAL A 237 -29.63 -2.39 2.34
CA VAL A 237 -28.33 -1.68 2.32
C VAL A 237 -28.50 -0.18 2.48
N PHE A 238 -29.70 0.35 2.19
CA PHE A 238 -30.00 1.78 2.23
C PHE A 238 -30.25 2.31 3.62
N ASP A 239 -30.43 1.43 4.60
CA ASP A 239 -30.60 1.82 5.99
C ASP A 239 -29.27 2.37 6.54
N PRO A 240 -29.26 3.65 6.95
CA PRO A 240 -28.04 4.30 7.38
C PRO A 240 -27.48 3.63 8.62
N LEU A 241 -26.16 3.56 8.69
CA LEU A 241 -25.48 3.14 9.91
C LEU A 241 -25.71 4.18 11.02
N SER A 242 -25.67 3.72 12.28
CA SER A 242 -25.65 4.63 13.43
C SER A 242 -24.50 5.65 13.30
N PRO A 243 -24.66 6.87 13.84
CA PRO A 243 -23.61 7.89 13.77
C PRO A 243 -22.25 7.39 14.30
N SER A 244 -22.26 6.60 15.36
CA SER A 244 -21.04 6.00 15.93
C SER A 244 -20.37 5.00 14.98
N ALA A 245 -21.13 4.10 14.35
CA ALA A 245 -20.58 3.15 13.38
C ALA A 245 -19.98 3.85 12.15
N ARG A 246 -20.56 4.99 11.74
CA ARG A 246 -20.01 5.83 10.67
C ARG A 246 -18.71 6.51 11.10
N ALA A 247 -18.67 7.10 12.30
CA ALA A 247 -17.44 7.67 12.86
C ALA A 247 -16.30 6.63 12.93
N VAL A 248 -16.61 5.41 13.38
CA VAL A 248 -15.67 4.27 13.41
C VAL A 248 -15.12 3.98 12.01
N SER A 249 -15.93 4.09 10.96
CA SER A 249 -15.45 3.90 9.58
C SER A 249 -14.37 4.90 9.18
N TYR A 250 -14.53 6.18 9.51
CA TYR A 250 -13.52 7.20 9.20
C TYR A 250 -12.25 7.00 10.04
N ILE A 251 -12.40 6.68 11.34
CA ILE A 251 -11.30 6.55 12.29
C ILE A 251 -10.46 5.29 12.03
N PHE A 252 -11.09 4.13 11.82
CA PHE A 252 -10.36 2.85 11.70
C PHE A 252 -10.07 2.45 10.25
N HIS A 253 -10.71 3.08 9.28
CA HIS A 253 -10.44 2.85 7.87
C HIS A 253 -9.59 3.97 7.27
N LEU A 254 -10.12 5.19 7.24
CA LEU A 254 -9.59 6.25 6.40
C LEU A 254 -8.38 6.96 7.04
N LEU A 255 -8.41 7.18 8.35
CA LEU A 255 -7.31 7.81 9.08
C LEU A 255 -6.00 7.00 9.04
N PRO A 256 -5.99 5.68 9.34
CA PRO A 256 -4.85 4.80 9.12
C PRO A 256 -4.26 4.86 7.71
N GLU A 257 -5.13 4.82 6.69
CA GLU A 257 -4.71 4.91 5.29
C GLU A 257 -4.05 6.26 5.00
N TRP A 258 -4.66 7.35 5.46
CA TRP A 258 -4.11 8.70 5.29
C TRP A 258 -2.76 8.86 5.99
N LEU A 259 -2.60 8.36 7.22
CA LEU A 259 -1.32 8.39 7.95
C LEU A 259 -0.22 7.66 7.18
N CYS A 260 -0.52 6.48 6.63
CA CYS A 260 0.43 5.73 5.80
C CYS A 260 0.86 6.54 4.57
N VAL A 261 -0.11 7.15 3.87
CA VAL A 261 0.14 7.98 2.69
C VAL A 261 0.96 9.22 3.05
N CYS A 262 0.64 9.88 4.17
CA CYS A 262 1.40 11.02 4.68
C CYS A 262 2.85 10.65 5.00
N VAL A 263 3.08 9.49 5.63
CA VAL A 263 4.43 8.99 5.93
C VAL A 263 5.21 8.65 4.65
N LEU A 264 4.57 7.95 3.70
CA LEU A 264 5.22 7.54 2.46
C LEU A 264 5.52 8.71 1.51
N LEU A 265 4.64 9.71 1.44
CA LEU A 265 4.82 10.90 0.60
C LEU A 265 5.64 11.99 1.27
N GLY A 266 5.56 12.08 2.61
CA GLY A 266 6.32 13.04 3.41
C GLY A 266 7.79 12.67 3.58
N THR A 267 8.15 11.40 3.36
CA THR A 267 9.54 10.95 3.43
C THR A 267 10.18 10.90 2.06
N ASN A 268 11.44 11.36 1.97
CA ASN A 268 12.26 11.14 0.78
C ASN A 268 12.73 9.67 0.77
N VAL A 269 11.85 8.78 0.29
CA VAL A 269 12.07 7.34 0.22
C VAL A 269 13.36 7.00 -0.54
N ARG A 270 13.67 7.77 -1.59
CA ARG A 270 14.90 7.62 -2.34
C ARG A 270 16.13 7.88 -1.50
N ALA A 271 16.23 9.02 -0.84
CA ALA A 271 17.37 9.34 0.01
C ALA A 271 17.45 8.43 1.23
N ARG A 272 16.31 8.16 1.89
CA ARG A 272 16.25 7.39 3.14
C ARG A 272 16.60 5.92 2.95
N PHE A 273 16.15 5.31 1.84
CA PHE A 273 16.41 3.90 1.55
C PHE A 273 17.47 3.72 0.46
N ASP A 274 18.09 4.82 -0.01
CA ASP A 274 19.04 4.87 -1.13
C ASP A 274 18.48 4.14 -2.38
N THR A 275 17.17 4.21 -2.57
CA THR A 275 16.49 3.45 -3.62
C THR A 275 16.79 4.05 -5.00
N GLY A 276 16.88 3.19 -6.03
CA GLY A 276 16.98 3.67 -7.40
C GLY A 276 15.75 4.46 -7.83
N ARG A 277 15.79 5.08 -9.02
CA ARG A 277 14.63 5.78 -9.60
C ARG A 277 13.39 4.89 -9.69
N TRP A 278 13.60 3.59 -9.85
CA TRP A 278 12.55 2.59 -9.92
C TRP A 278 12.58 1.65 -8.70
N GLY A 279 13.29 1.96 -7.62
CA GLY A 279 13.54 0.97 -6.56
C GLY A 279 14.54 -0.12 -6.99
N ASP A 280 14.47 -1.29 -6.34
CA ASP A 280 15.29 -2.47 -6.65
C ASP A 280 14.46 -3.51 -7.42
N TYR A 281 14.31 -3.34 -8.74
CA TYR A 281 13.69 -4.35 -9.62
C TYR A 281 14.74 -5.20 -10.37
N GLU A 282 16.03 -4.96 -10.14
CA GLU A 282 17.09 -5.73 -10.79
C GLU A 282 17.10 -7.16 -10.23
N LEU A 283 16.70 -8.14 -11.03
CA LEU A 283 16.80 -9.56 -10.62
C LEU A 283 18.26 -10.02 -10.55
N THR A 284 19.13 -9.42 -11.36
CA THR A 284 20.56 -9.77 -11.47
C THR A 284 21.44 -8.59 -11.06
N ASP A 285 22.61 -8.88 -10.49
CA ASP A 285 23.59 -7.86 -10.11
C ASP A 285 24.47 -7.40 -11.28
N TYR A 286 24.06 -7.67 -12.52
CA TYR A 286 24.84 -7.39 -13.73
C TYR A 286 25.31 -5.92 -13.80
N ASN A 287 24.39 -4.98 -13.58
CA ASN A 287 24.70 -3.54 -13.60
C ASN A 287 25.60 -3.11 -12.45
N ARG A 288 25.51 -3.76 -11.28
CA ARG A 288 26.43 -3.51 -10.15
C ARG A 288 27.83 -4.03 -10.49
N ASN A 289 27.93 -5.28 -10.94
CA ASN A 289 29.21 -5.91 -11.26
C ASN A 289 29.94 -5.13 -12.35
N LYS A 290 29.23 -4.71 -13.41
CA LYS A 290 29.80 -3.86 -14.47
C LYS A 290 30.33 -2.52 -13.93
N ARG A 291 29.65 -1.91 -12.96
CA ARG A 291 30.11 -0.66 -12.30
C ARG A 291 31.34 -0.89 -11.45
N LEU A 292 31.38 -1.98 -10.69
CA LEU A 292 32.53 -2.35 -9.86
C LEU A 292 33.75 -2.69 -10.72
N GLU A 293 33.57 -3.43 -11.81
CA GLU A 293 34.63 -3.72 -12.78
C GLU A 293 35.17 -2.46 -13.43
N LYS A 294 34.30 -1.54 -13.84
CA LYS A 294 34.69 -0.23 -14.40
C LYS A 294 35.50 0.58 -13.38
N ALA A 295 35.02 0.67 -12.14
CA ALA A 295 35.72 1.38 -11.07
C ALA A 295 37.08 0.75 -10.75
N LYS A 296 37.18 -0.59 -10.77
CA LYS A 296 38.45 -1.30 -10.57
C LYS A 296 39.45 -0.99 -11.69
N ARG A 297 39.01 -1.00 -12.95
CA ARG A 297 39.86 -0.65 -14.11
C ARG A 297 40.34 0.80 -14.05
N GLU A 298 39.47 1.72 -13.65
CA GLU A 298 39.82 3.15 -13.49
C GLU A 298 40.86 3.34 -12.38
N ALA A 299 40.70 2.67 -11.23
CA ALA A 299 41.67 2.72 -10.13
C ALA A 299 43.03 2.12 -10.51
N GLU A 300 43.06 1.01 -11.26
CA GLU A 300 44.30 0.40 -11.77
C GLU A 300 45.04 1.34 -12.74
N GLN A 301 44.30 2.03 -13.62
CA GLN A 301 44.88 3.01 -14.55
C GLN A 301 45.45 4.23 -13.80
N GLU A 302 44.77 4.71 -12.76
CA GLU A 302 45.23 5.82 -11.94
C GLU A 302 46.51 5.46 -11.17
N GLN A 303 46.57 4.26 -10.60
CA GLN A 303 47.77 3.75 -9.92
C GLN A 303 48.96 3.63 -10.87
N GLN A 304 48.74 3.18 -12.11
CA GLN A 304 49.79 3.11 -13.13
C GLN A 304 50.31 4.50 -13.53
N ARG A 305 49.43 5.51 -13.64
CA ARG A 305 49.81 6.89 -13.92
C ARG A 305 50.68 7.48 -12.81
N MET A 306 50.33 7.21 -11.55
CA MET A 306 51.10 7.67 -10.39
C MET A 306 52.50 7.05 -10.37
N ASN A 307 52.61 5.74 -10.62
CA ASN A 307 53.91 5.06 -10.63
C ASN A 307 54.81 5.53 -11.78
N GLY A 308 54.24 5.90 -12.93
CA GLY A 308 54.99 6.42 -14.08
C GLY A 308 55.50 7.85 -13.91
N GLN A 309 55.00 8.62 -12.94
CA GLN A 309 55.49 9.98 -12.64
C GLN A 309 56.65 9.99 -11.63
N THR A 310 56.81 8.91 -10.88
CA THR A 310 57.87 8.73 -9.88
C THR A 310 59.15 8.08 -10.41
N ALA A 311 59.14 7.62 -11.66
CA ALA A 311 60.28 7.01 -12.34
C ALA A 311 60.92 8.04 -13.28
#